data_AF-A0A925RXQ4-F1
#
_entry.id   AF-A0A925RXQ4-F1
#
_cell.length_a   1.000
_cell.length_b   1.000
_cell.length_c   1.000
_cell.angle_alpha   90.00
_cell.angle_beta   90.00
_cell.angle_gamma   90.00
#
_symmetry.space_group_name_H-M   'P 1'
#
loop_
_entity.id
_entity.type
_entity.pdbx_description
1 polymer ?
#
loop_
_entity_poly.entity_id
_entity_poly.type
_entity_poly.pdbx_seq_one_letter_code
_entity_poly.pdbx_strand_id
1 'polypeptide(L)' 'MSDLSFRLSRAVSGGRRDRGRPATREVVLARLLAKRAAAQRAGLAEAEAIMRSQIEWSLPMQPGEAESADPA' A
#
# COMPACT_ATOMS: atom_id res chain seq x y z
N MET A 1 0.59 -25.21 20.11
CA MET A 1 0.94 -23.96 19.37
C MET A 1 2.38 -23.63 19.66
N SER A 2 3.19 -23.28 18.66
CA SER A 2 4.60 -22.90 18.86
C SER A 2 4.73 -21.46 19.36
N ASP A 3 5.79 -21.17 20.11
CA ASP A 3 6.12 -19.82 20.62
C ASP A 3 6.21 -18.78 19.48
N LEU A 4 6.73 -19.19 18.32
CA LEU A 4 6.79 -18.37 17.11
C LEU A 4 5.40 -17.89 16.65
N SER A 5 4.41 -18.79 16.64
CA SER A 5 3.04 -18.45 16.24
C SER A 5 2.38 -17.49 17.23
N PHE A 6 2.66 -17.62 18.53
CA PHE A 6 2.16 -16.70 19.56
C PHE A 6 2.77 -15.31 19.43
N ARG A 7 4.10 -15.23 19.24
CA ARG A 7 4.82 -13.96 19.06
C ARG A 7 4.40 -13.25 17.77
N LEU A 8 4.20 -14.00 16.68
CA LEU A 8 3.67 -13.47 15.43
C LEU A 8 2.24 -12.92 15.60
N SER A 9 1.34 -13.69 16.23
CA SER A 9 -0.04 -13.27 16.49
C SER A 9 -0.09 -12.00 17.36
N ARG A 10 0.76 -11.93 18.40
CA ARG A 10 0.90 -10.74 19.26
C ARG A 10 1.46 -9.54 18.51
N ALA A 11 2.45 -9.73 17.65
CA ALA A 11 3.02 -8.66 16.82
C ALA A 11 2.01 -8.13 15.77
N VAL A 12 1.24 -9.01 15.14
CA VAL A 12 0.18 -8.64 14.19
C VAL A 12 -0.95 -7.90 14.90
N SER A 13 -1.36 -8.38 16.08
CA SER A 13 -2.43 -7.77 16.88
C SER A 13 -2.01 -6.42 17.47
N GLY A 14 -0.77 -6.30 17.94
CA GLY A 14 -0.20 -5.04 18.45
C GLY A 14 0.01 -4.01 17.33
N GLY A 15 0.55 -4.44 16.18
CA GLY A 15 0.79 -3.57 15.02
C GLY A 15 -0.46 -2.98 14.36
N ARG A 16 -1.65 -3.51 14.67
CA ARG A 16 -2.95 -2.94 14.28
C ARG A 16 -3.58 -2.04 15.35
N ARG A 17 -3.22 -2.20 16.62
CA ARG A 17 -3.77 -1.42 17.75
C ARG A 17 -3.10 -0.06 17.93
N ASP A 18 -1.79 0.04 17.73
CA ASP A 18 -1.03 1.29 17.95
C ASP A 18 -0.90 2.19 16.72
N ARG A 19 -1.31 1.71 15.54
CA ARG A 19 -1.34 2.57 14.35
C ARG A 19 -2.68 3.28 14.32
N GLY A 20 -2.75 4.39 15.06
CA GLY A 20 -3.86 5.33 14.99
C GLY A 20 -4.28 5.59 13.54
N ARG A 21 -5.59 5.84 13.36
CA ARG A 21 -6.16 6.14 12.04
C ARG A 21 -5.26 7.18 11.36
N PRO A 22 -4.77 6.90 10.14
CA PRO A 22 -3.95 7.86 9.40
C PRO A 22 -4.64 9.22 9.40
N ALA A 23 -3.93 10.26 9.83
CA ALA A 23 -4.50 11.60 9.95
C ALA A 23 -4.83 12.20 8.57
N THR A 24 -4.08 11.82 7.53
CA THR A 24 -4.25 12.35 6.17
C THR A 24 -4.09 11.28 5.09
N ARG A 25 -4.50 11.59 3.87
CA ARG A 25 -4.39 10.72 2.69
C ARG A 25 -2.93 10.47 2.31
N GLU A 26 -2.07 11.48 2.44
CA GLU A 26 -0.64 11.41 2.15
C GLU A 26 0.03 10.39 3.07
N VAL A 27 -0.37 10.34 4.35
CA VAL A 27 0.12 9.33 5.31
C VAL A 27 -0.31 7.93 4.91
N VAL A 28 -1.52 7.75 4.36
CA VAL A 28 -1.97 6.46 3.82
C VAL A 28 -1.11 6.05 2.63
N LEU A 29 -0.92 6.97 1.68
CA LEU A 29 -0.15 6.74 0.46
C LEU A 29 1.31 6.37 0.77
N ALA A 30 1.97 7.15 1.65
CA ALA A 30 3.33 6.88 2.08
C ALA A 30 3.47 5.49 2.73
N ARG A 31 2.49 5.09 3.56
CA ARG A 31 2.45 3.76 4.18
C ARG A 31 2.26 2.65 3.14
N LEU A 32 1.39 2.85 2.14
CA LEU A 32 1.18 1.88 1.05
C LEU A 32 2.44 1.72 0.19
N LEU A 33 3.09 2.82 -0.17
CA LEU A 33 4.35 2.80 -0.94
C LEU A 33 5.47 2.08 -0.19
N ALA A 34 5.64 2.34 1.10
CA ALA A 34 6.63 1.66 1.92
C ALA A 34 6.38 0.14 2.01
N LYS A 35 5.12 -0.27 2.17
CA LYS A 35 4.74 -1.69 2.18
C LYS A 35 4.94 -2.34 0.82
N ARG A 36 4.61 -1.65 -0.29
CA ARG A 36 4.86 -2.14 -1.65
C ARG A 36 6.35 -2.41 -1.88
N ALA A 37 7.21 -1.47 -1.50
CA ALA A 37 8.66 -1.63 -1.60
C ALA A 37 9.18 -2.82 -0.77
N ALA A 38 8.60 -3.05 0.42
CA ALA A 38 8.93 -4.21 1.24
C ALA A 38 8.49 -5.54 0.59
N ALA A 39 7.27 -5.60 0.04
CA ALA A 39 6.77 -6.78 -0.67
C ALA A 39 7.59 -7.09 -1.92
N GLN A 40 7.97 -6.05 -2.69
CA GLN A 40 8.85 -6.21 -3.85
C GLN A 40 10.20 -6.80 -3.45
N ARG A 41 10.85 -6.26 -2.40
CA ARG A 41 12.13 -6.79 -1.89
C ARG A 41 12.02 -8.21 -1.35
N ALA A 42 10.85 -8.59 -0.84
CA ALA A 42 10.58 -9.94 -0.32
C ALA A 42 10.10 -10.92 -1.40
N GLY A 43 9.96 -10.50 -2.67
CA GLY A 43 9.47 -11.35 -3.76
C GLY A 43 7.98 -11.71 -3.66
N LEU A 44 7.20 -10.97 -2.87
CA LEU A 44 5.76 -11.23 -2.64
C LEU A 44 4.91 -10.57 -3.74
N ALA A 45 4.92 -11.14 -4.94
CA ALA A 45 4.31 -10.56 -6.14
C ALA A 45 2.82 -10.24 -6.01
N GLU A 46 2.03 -11.14 -5.42
CA GLU A 46 0.58 -10.94 -5.24
C GLU A 46 0.30 -9.77 -4.27
N ALA A 47 1.03 -9.72 -3.15
CA ALA A 47 0.90 -8.64 -2.18
C ALA A 47 1.32 -7.29 -2.78
N GLU A 48 2.37 -7.27 -3.60
CA GLU A 48 2.81 -6.09 -4.33
C GLU A 48 1.73 -5.60 -5.30
N ALA A 49 1.15 -6.49 -6.10
CA ALA A 49 0.09 -6.18 -7.05
C ALA A 49 -1.15 -5.57 -6.37
N ILE A 50 -1.60 -6.16 -5.26
CA ILE A 50 -2.74 -5.63 -4.47
C ILE A 50 -2.46 -4.21 -3.99
N MET A 51 -1.25 -3.96 -3.46
CA MET A 51 -0.87 -2.63 -2.99
C MET A 51 -0.77 -1.62 -4.13
N ARG A 52 -0.28 -2.03 -5.30
CA ARG A 52 -0.24 -1.20 -6.50
C ARG A 52 -1.63 -0.74 -6.92
N SER A 53 -2.59 -1.66 -7.00
CA SER A 53 -3.99 -1.31 -7.32
C SER A 53 -4.60 -0.36 -6.29
N GLN A 54 -4.36 -0.59 -4.99
CA GLN A 54 -4.81 0.33 -3.94
C GLN A 54 -4.20 1.72 -4.07
N ILE A 55 -2.92 1.81 -4.46
CA ILE A 55 -2.24 3.08 -4.71
C ILE A 55 -2.88 3.80 -5.91
N GLU A 56 -3.07 3.11 -7.03
CA GLU A 56 -3.69 3.67 -8.24
C GLU A 56 -5.08 4.24 -7.96
N TRP A 57 -5.91 3.50 -7.22
CA TRP A 57 -7.24 3.95 -6.79
C TRP A 57 -7.17 5.15 -5.82
N SER A 58 -6.06 5.30 -5.10
CA SER A 58 -5.85 6.38 -4.13
C SER A 58 -5.23 7.64 -4.74
N LEU A 59 -4.81 7.63 -6.00
CA LEU A 59 -4.29 8.82 -6.68
C LEU A 59 -5.41 9.50 -7.48
N PRO A 60 -5.49 10.84 -7.47
CA PRO A 60 -6.37 11.54 -8.41
C PRO A 60 -5.78 11.37 -9.81
N MET A 61 -6.18 10.31 -10.52
CA MET A 61 -5.92 10.19 -11.95
C MET A 61 -6.82 11.22 -12.64
N GLN A 62 -6.25 12.33 -13.11
CA GLN A 62 -6.95 13.25 -14.00
C GLN A 62 -7.16 12.51 -15.33
N PRO A 63 -8.40 12.27 -15.79
CA PRO A 63 -8.61 11.78 -17.13
C PRO A 63 -8.35 12.94 -18.10
N GLY A 64 -7.29 12.83 -18.90
CA GLY A 64 -7.14 13.61 -20.14
C GLY A 64 -6.07 14.71 -20.11
N GLU A 65 -4.85 14.33 -20.47
CA GLU A 65 -3.92 15.22 -21.18
C GLU A 65 -3.02 14.40 -22.14
N ALA A 66 -3.62 13.38 -22.78
CA ALA A 66 -2.95 12.53 -23.76
C ALA A 66 -3.68 12.50 -25.12
N GLU A 67 -4.73 13.30 -25.32
CA GLU A 67 -5.56 13.25 -26.53
C GLU A 67 -6.01 14.65 -26.98
N SER A 68 -5.09 15.61 -27.08
CA SER A 68 -5.32 16.84 -27.86
C SER A 68 -3.99 17.53 -28.22
N ALA A 69 -3.16 16.88 -29.02
CA ALA A 69 -2.09 17.51 -29.79
C ALA A 69 -1.85 16.63 -31.02
N ASP A 70 -2.77 16.64 -31.99
CA ASP A 70 -2.68 17.34 -33.30
C ASP A 70 -2.78 16.22 -34.39
N PRO A 71 -3.15 16.41 -35.68
CA PRO A 71 -3.41 17.64 -36.44
C PRO A 71 -4.70 17.65 -37.29
N ALA A 72 -5.18 18.86 -37.64
CA ALA A 72 -6.06 19.09 -38.78
C ALA A 72 -5.51 20.21 -39.66
#